data_AF-A0A7Z9KTZ8-F1
#
_entry.id   AF-A0A7Z9KTZ8-F1
#
_cell.length_a   1.000
_cell.length_b   1.000
_cell.length_c   1.000
_cell.angle_alpha   90.00
_cell.angle_beta   90.00
_cell.angle_gamma   90.00
#
_symmetry.space_group_name_H-M   'P 1'
#
loop_
_entity.id
_entity.type
_entity.pdbx_description
1 polymer ?
#
loop_
_entity_poly.entity_id
_entity_poly.type
_entity_poly.pdbx_seq_one_letter_code
_entity_poly.pdbx_strand_id
1 'polypeptide(L)'
;MLLGDSHNLVFHSGNDMHSLGAGLPDHLAHRIGFPVDLVAVRGSGATPSRLSLFRRRDNMRGKRLVIWCFSVREFTEGQGWRKVPVIR
;
A
#
# COMPACT_ATOMS: atom_id res chain seq x y z
N MET A 1 7.71 -4.51 0.94
CA MET A 1 6.65 -3.65 1.50
C MET A 1 5.68 -3.29 0.40
N LEU A 2 4.39 -3.24 0.68
CA LEU A 2 3.33 -2.88 -0.24
C LEU A 2 2.73 -1.52 0.14
N LEU A 3 2.68 -0.59 -0.83
CA LEU A 3 2.07 0.73 -0.72
C LEU A 3 0.84 0.79 -1.62
N GLY A 4 -0.25 1.42 -1.16
CA GLY A 4 -1.34 1.76 -2.07
C GLY A 4 -2.62 2.30 -1.46
N ASP A 5 -3.71 2.10 -2.17
CA ASP A 5 -5.03 2.62 -1.84
C ASP A 5 -5.92 1.56 -1.16
N SER A 6 -7.23 1.82 -1.09
CA SER A 6 -8.20 0.90 -0.50
C SER A 6 -8.26 -0.48 -1.16
N HIS A 7 -7.86 -0.64 -2.43
CA HIS A 7 -7.90 -1.95 -3.09
C HIS A 7 -6.94 -2.95 -2.45
N ASN A 8 -5.86 -2.47 -1.81
CA ASN A 8 -4.94 -3.32 -1.06
C ASN A 8 -5.48 -3.71 0.33
N LEU A 9 -6.62 -3.15 0.77
CA LEU A 9 -7.29 -3.47 2.03
C LEU A 9 -8.47 -4.43 1.82
N VAL A 10 -9.03 -4.47 0.61
CA VAL A 10 -10.11 -5.38 0.22
C VAL A 10 -9.67 -6.84 0.44
N PHE A 11 -10.53 -7.60 1.11
CA PHE A 11 -10.30 -8.98 1.57
C PHE A 11 -9.13 -9.20 2.53
N HIS A 12 -8.44 -8.12 2.95
CA HIS A 12 -7.36 -8.17 3.93
C HIS A 12 -7.80 -7.65 5.30
N SER A 13 -8.49 -6.51 5.35
CA SER A 13 -8.81 -5.79 6.59
C SER A 13 -10.14 -6.18 7.25
N GLY A 14 -10.97 -7.00 6.59
CA GLY A 14 -12.28 -7.41 7.11
C GLY A 14 -13.27 -6.27 7.24
N ASN A 15 -14.36 -6.49 8.00
CA ASN A 15 -15.45 -5.53 8.20
C ASN A 15 -16.01 -5.00 6.87
N ASP A 16 -15.92 -3.69 6.65
CA ASP A 16 -16.36 -3.02 5.43
C ASP A 16 -15.40 -3.18 4.23
N MET A 17 -14.32 -3.95 4.40
CA MET A 17 -13.45 -4.44 3.35
C MET A 17 -13.70 -5.93 3.02
N HIS A 18 -14.92 -6.41 3.31
CA HIS A 18 -15.44 -7.76 3.03
C HIS A 18 -14.90 -8.88 3.92
N SER A 19 -13.76 -9.47 3.59
CA SER A 19 -13.22 -10.68 4.25
C SER A 19 -11.82 -10.44 4.83
N LEU A 20 -11.25 -11.47 5.47
CA LEU A 20 -9.91 -11.47 6.04
C LEU A 20 -9.03 -12.52 5.35
N GLY A 21 -7.74 -12.24 5.21
CA GLY A 21 -6.73 -13.22 4.79
C GLY A 21 -6.77 -13.62 3.31
N ALA A 22 -7.51 -12.91 2.46
CA ALA A 22 -7.66 -13.20 1.04
C ALA A 22 -7.36 -11.98 0.14
N GLY A 23 -6.77 -10.93 0.70
CA GLY A 23 -6.38 -9.74 -0.06
C GLY A 23 -5.05 -9.92 -0.77
N LEU A 24 -4.70 -8.93 -1.62
CA LEU A 24 -3.40 -8.88 -2.28
C LEU A 24 -2.21 -9.01 -1.30
N PRO A 25 -2.18 -8.35 -0.12
CA PRO A 25 -1.09 -8.51 0.84
C PRO A 25 -0.96 -9.95 1.34
N ASP A 26 -2.09 -10.64 1.55
CA ASP A 26 -2.15 -12.00 2.10
C ASP A 26 -1.63 -13.02 1.08
N HIS A 27 -2.10 -12.93 -0.17
CA HIS A 27 -1.60 -13.75 -1.26
C HIS A 27 -0.11 -13.51 -1.52
N LEU A 28 0.35 -12.26 -1.45
CA LEU A 28 1.76 -11.94 -1.60
C LEU A 28 2.58 -12.55 -0.45
N ALA A 29 2.14 -12.41 0.80
CA ALA A 29 2.80 -13.00 1.96
C ALA A 29 2.90 -14.52 1.85
N HIS A 30 1.80 -15.18 1.43
CA HIS A 30 1.77 -16.62 1.20
C HIS A 30 2.78 -17.05 0.12
N ARG A 31 2.90 -16.30 -0.98
CA ARG A 31 3.80 -16.62 -2.09
C ARG A 31 5.28 -16.38 -1.79
N ILE A 32 5.60 -15.34 -1.00
CA ILE A 32 7.00 -14.99 -0.67
C ILE A 32 7.52 -15.67 0.61
N GLY A 33 6.62 -16.24 1.42
CA GLY A 33 6.97 -16.97 2.65
C GLY A 33 7.30 -16.08 3.85
N PHE A 34 6.97 -14.79 3.82
CA PHE A 34 7.13 -13.88 4.96
C PHE A 34 6.08 -12.77 4.97
N PRO A 35 5.78 -12.16 6.14
CA PRO A 35 4.76 -11.12 6.26
C PRO A 35 5.05 -9.90 5.38
N VAL A 36 4.02 -9.40 4.71
CA VAL A 36 4.09 -8.17 3.92
C VAL A 36 3.84 -6.98 4.85
N ASP A 37 4.85 -6.12 4.99
CA ASP A 37 4.65 -4.78 5.56
C ASP A 37 3.74 -3.98 4.60
N LEU A 38 2.58 -3.55 5.09
CA LEU A 38 1.52 -2.89 4.32
C LEU A 38 1.34 -1.45 4.78
N VAL A 39 1.35 -0.53 3.82
CA VAL A 39 0.98 0.88 4.02
C VAL A 39 -0.06 1.24 2.97
N ALA A 40 -1.33 1.06 3.32
CA ALA A 40 -2.46 1.39 2.45
C ALA A 40 -3.41 2.39 3.12
N VAL A 41 -3.95 3.31 2.33
CA VAL A 41 -4.85 4.36 2.82
C VAL A 41 -6.21 4.19 2.17
N ARG A 42 -7.24 4.07 3.00
CA ARG A 42 -8.63 3.87 2.54
C ARG A 42 -9.18 5.10 1.81
N GLY A 43 -10.00 4.88 0.78
CA GLY A 43 -10.67 5.95 0.03
C GLY A 43 -9.69 6.91 -0.63
N SER A 44 -8.54 6.40 -1.05
CA SER A 44 -7.41 7.20 -1.51
C SER A 44 -6.92 6.78 -2.90
N GLY A 45 -5.81 7.37 -3.31
CA GLY A 45 -5.13 7.11 -4.58
C GLY A 45 -3.63 6.92 -4.39
N ALA A 46 -2.84 7.28 -5.39
CA ALA A 46 -1.41 7.01 -5.44
C ALA A 46 -0.63 7.75 -4.33
N THR A 47 -0.90 9.04 -4.12
CA THR A 47 -0.09 9.93 -3.25
C THR A 47 -0.24 9.69 -1.74
N PRO A 48 -1.45 9.46 -1.18
CA PRO A 48 -1.63 9.36 0.28
C PRO A 48 -0.83 8.25 0.96
N SER A 49 -0.65 7.09 0.33
CA SER A 49 0.20 6.00 0.87
C SER A 49 1.67 6.40 1.00
N ARG A 50 2.19 7.19 0.05
CA ARG A 50 3.54 7.75 0.12
C ARG A 50 3.70 8.78 1.24
N LEU A 51 2.66 9.56 1.53
CA LEU A 51 2.68 10.47 2.67
C LEU A 51 2.63 9.72 4.00
N SER A 52 1.88 8.63 4.06
CA SER A 52 1.89 7.74 5.22
C SER A 52 3.28 7.15 5.44
N LEU A 53 3.93 6.68 4.36
CA LEU A 53 5.31 6.21 4.40
C LEU A 53 6.30 7.28 4.90
N PHE A 54 6.27 8.49 4.33
CA PHE A 54 7.13 9.59 4.74
C PHE A 54 6.98 9.96 6.24
N ARG A 55 5.82 9.67 6.83
CA ARG A 55 5.56 9.92 8.25
C ARG A 55 6.04 8.80 9.17
N ARG A 56 6.38 7.61 8.65
CA ARG A 56 6.89 6.51 9.47
C ARG A 56 8.24 6.88 10.09
N ARG A 57 8.43 6.50 11.35
CA ARG A 57 9.66 6.79 12.11
C ARG A 57 10.81 5.85 11.77
N ASP A 58 10.52 4.68 11.21
CA ASP A 58 11.51 3.68 10.89
C ASP A 58 12.23 3.94 9.55
N ASN A 59 11.85 4.98 8.79
CA ASN A 59 12.54 5.46 7.58
C ASN A 59 13.03 4.32 6.67
N MET A 60 12.15 3.36 6.35
CA MET A 60 12.46 2.24 5.46
C MET A 60 13.55 1.28 5.95
N ARG A 61 13.91 1.31 7.24
CA ARG A 61 14.95 0.44 7.81
C ARG A 61 14.69 -1.04 7.49
N GLY A 62 15.68 -1.69 6.89
CA GLY A 62 15.62 -3.10 6.51
C GLY A 62 14.74 -3.43 5.30
N LYS A 63 14.12 -2.44 4.65
CA LYS A 63 13.31 -2.68 3.45
C LYS A 63 14.20 -2.74 2.21
N ARG A 64 14.09 -3.85 1.48
CA ARG A 64 14.82 -4.09 0.22
C ARG A 64 13.97 -3.88 -1.03
N LEU A 65 12.65 -3.95 -0.89
CA LEU A 65 11.69 -3.84 -1.99
C LEU A 65 10.45 -3.06 -1.56
N VAL A 66 10.02 -2.17 -2.45
CA VAL A 66 8.76 -1.44 -2.38
C VAL A 66 7.95 -1.77 -3.62
N ILE A 67 6.73 -2.26 -3.40
CA ILE A 67 5.71 -2.43 -4.44
C ILE A 67 4.69 -1.32 -4.23
N TRP A 68 4.48 -0.46 -5.22
CA TRP A 68 3.50 0.62 -5.17
C TRP A 68 2.36 0.27 -6.13
N CYS A 69 1.23 -0.17 -5.57
CA CYS A 69 0.11 -0.75 -6.29
C CYS A 69 -1.17 -0.01 -5.94
N PHE A 70 -1.84 0.54 -6.95
CA PHE A 70 -3.07 1.31 -6.85
C PHE A 70 -3.86 1.13 -8.15
N SER A 71 -5.13 1.52 -8.15
CA SER A 71 -5.98 1.32 -9.33
C SER A 71 -5.48 2.07 -10.58
N VAL A 72 -5.77 1.52 -11.76
CA VAL A 72 -5.43 2.15 -13.06
C VAL A 72 -5.99 3.57 -13.21
N ARG A 73 -7.08 3.88 -12.49
CA ARG A 73 -7.68 5.23 -12.46
C ARG A 73 -6.69 6.31 -12.04
N GLU A 74 -5.73 6.00 -11.16
CA GLU A 74 -4.71 6.98 -10.77
C GLU A 74 -3.72 7.32 -11.89
N PHE A 75 -3.64 6.47 -12.91
CA PHE A 75 -2.85 6.72 -14.12
C PHE A 75 -3.67 7.47 -15.18
N THR A 76 -4.95 7.15 -15.33
CA THR A 76 -5.80 7.71 -16.40
C THR A 76 -6.53 8.99 -16.02
N GLU A 77 -6.95 9.12 -14.77
CA GLU A 77 -7.84 10.19 -14.27
C GLU A 77 -7.31 10.89 -13.00
N GLY A 78 -6.14 10.46 -12.52
CA GLY A 78 -5.52 11.00 -11.31
C GLY A 78 -5.09 12.46 -11.47
N GLN A 79 -4.99 13.16 -10.34
CA GLN A 79 -4.49 14.55 -10.27
C GLN A 79 -2.95 14.64 -10.36
N GLY A 80 -2.32 13.69 -11.05
CA GLY A 80 -0.89 13.51 -11.11
C GLY A 80 -0.27 12.92 -9.84
N TRP A 81 1.02 12.59 -9.91
CA TRP A 81 1.75 11.94 -8.82
C TRP A 81 2.76 12.90 -8.21
N ARG A 82 2.40 13.47 -7.04
CA ARG A 82 3.28 14.39 -6.33
C ARG A 82 4.61 13.73 -5.97
N LYS A 83 5.72 14.46 -6.16
CA LYS A 83 7.02 14.05 -5.63
C LYS A 83 7.00 14.16 -4.10
N VAL A 84 7.05 13.01 -3.43
CA VAL A 84 7.11 12.90 -1.96
C VAL A 84 8.45 12.26 -1.61
N PRO A 85 9.26 12.86 -0.71
CA PRO A 85 10.47 12.22 -0.21
C PRO A 85 10.18 10.82 0.35
N VAL A 86 11.04 9.85 0.08
CA VAL A 86 10.85 8.46 0.52
C VAL A 86 11.16 8.30 2.01
N ILE A 87 12.07 9.13 2.52
CA ILE A 87 12.51 9.20 3.92
C ILE A 87 12.56 10.66 4.35
N ARG A 88 12.53 10.90 5.67
CA ARG A 88 12.78 12.22 6.26
C ARG A 88 14.24 12.60 6.20
#